data_AF-A0A7X6V3H1-F1
#
_entry.id   AF-A0A7X6V3H1-F1
#
_cell.length_a   1.000
_cell.length_b   1.000
_cell.length_c   1.000
_cell.angle_alpha   90.00
_cell.angle_beta   90.00
_cell.angle_gamma   90.00
#
_symmetry.space_group_name_H-M   'P 1'
#
loop_
_entity.id
_entity.type
_entity.pdbx_description
1 polymer ?
#
loop_
_entity_poly.entity_id
_entity_poly.type
_entity_poly.pdbx_seq_one_letter_code
_entity_poly.pdbx_strand_id
1 'polypeptide(L)'
;SVPCTACKYCTPACPMGLDIPTLIQARNDFAIETSFTPIMRIESLPKEGHPSNCIGCGACSQMCPQGIDIPGVISELNTHLAKAPLWREICRQREIAARKMREAK
;
A
#
# COMPACT_ATOMS: atom_id res chain seq x y z
N SER A 1 7.10 8.71 -9.69
CA SER A 1 7.35 7.30 -9.35
C SER A 1 8.68 7.20 -8.62
N VAL A 2 8.76 6.39 -7.57
CA VAL A 2 9.97 6.15 -6.77
C VAL A 2 10.84 5.11 -7.49
N PRO A 3 12.13 5.38 -7.76
CA PRO A 3 12.97 4.55 -8.64
C PRO A 3 13.57 3.32 -7.93
N CYS A 4 12.78 2.57 -7.17
CA CYS A 4 13.26 1.38 -6.45
C CYS A 4 13.62 0.24 -7.42
N THR A 5 14.80 -0.36 -7.26
CA THR A 5 15.26 -1.53 -8.04
C THR A 5 14.89 -2.89 -7.44
N ALA A 6 14.14 -2.90 -6.33
CA ALA A 6 13.79 -4.11 -5.59
C ALA A 6 14.98 -4.99 -5.17
N CYS A 7 16.15 -4.37 -4.90
CA CYS A 7 17.37 -5.09 -4.47
C CYS A 7 17.29 -5.75 -3.08
N LYS A 8 16.26 -5.42 -2.28
CA LYS A 8 15.98 -5.99 -0.95
C LYS A 8 17.02 -5.73 0.16
N TYR A 9 18.00 -4.84 -0.02
CA TYR A 9 18.92 -4.50 1.09
C TYR A 9 18.24 -3.89 2.31
N CYS A 10 17.09 -3.25 2.11
CA CYS A 10 16.30 -2.66 3.18
C CYS A 10 15.44 -3.66 3.98
N THR A 11 15.11 -4.83 3.42
CA THR A 11 14.18 -5.78 4.07
C THR A 11 14.77 -6.43 5.33
N PRO A 12 16.02 -6.91 5.39
CA PRO A 12 16.58 -7.47 6.63
C PRO A 12 16.83 -6.39 7.69
N ALA A 13 16.97 -5.13 7.31
CA ALA A 13 17.17 -4.01 8.23
C ALA A 13 15.87 -3.53 8.88
N CYS A 14 14.70 -3.96 8.39
CA CYS A 14 13.42 -3.54 8.94
C CYS A 14 13.09 -4.38 10.19
N PRO A 15 13.00 -3.77 11.40
CA PRO A 15 12.65 -4.52 12.61
C PRO A 15 11.23 -5.09 12.57
N MET A 16 10.38 -4.54 11.70
CA MET A 16 9.00 -4.97 11.49
C MET A 16 8.87 -6.01 10.37
N GLY A 17 9.98 -6.40 9.73
CA GLY A 17 9.98 -7.41 8.66
C GLY A 17 9.19 -7.02 7.41
N LEU A 18 9.05 -5.71 7.12
CA LEU A 18 8.27 -5.24 5.98
C LEU A 18 8.94 -5.57 4.64
N ASP A 19 8.14 -6.06 3.69
CA ASP A 19 8.56 -6.19 2.29
C ASP A 19 8.51 -4.82 1.59
N ILE A 20 9.50 -4.01 1.90
CA ILE A 20 9.61 -2.62 1.45
C ILE A 20 9.52 -2.47 -0.08
N PRO A 21 10.20 -3.27 -0.92
CA PRO A 21 10.05 -3.19 -2.37
C PRO A 21 8.59 -3.31 -2.84
N THR A 22 7.83 -4.26 -2.28
CA THR A 22 6.41 -4.45 -2.59
C THR A 22 5.58 -3.24 -2.17
N LEU A 23 5.86 -2.65 -1.01
CA LEU A 23 5.18 -1.43 -0.55
C LEU A 23 5.49 -0.22 -1.45
N ILE A 24 6.75 -0.04 -1.86
CA ILE A 24 7.12 1.05 -2.77
C ILE A 24 6.46 0.87 -4.14
N GLN A 25 6.38 -0.37 -4.65
CA GLN A 25 5.64 -0.66 -5.88
C GLN A 25 4.16 -0.28 -5.74
N ALA A 26 3.49 -0.68 -4.65
CA ALA A 26 2.11 -0.29 -4.40
C ALA A 26 1.92 1.24 -4.36
N ARG A 27 2.85 1.98 -3.76
CA ARG A 27 2.85 3.46 -3.78
C ARG A 27 2.99 4.02 -5.20
N ASN A 28 3.81 3.41 -6.03
CA ASN A 28 3.98 3.83 -7.42
C ASN A 28 2.72 3.53 -8.24
N ASP A 29 2.09 2.38 -8.01
CA ASP A 29 0.83 2.01 -8.63
C ASP A 29 -0.27 3.04 -8.30
N PHE A 30 -0.36 3.52 -7.05
CA PHE A 30 -1.27 4.62 -6.65
C PHE A 30 -1.03 5.94 -7.37
N ALA A 31 0.18 6.19 -7.90
CA ALA A 31 0.50 7.43 -8.60
C ALA A 31 0.10 7.41 -10.09
N ILE A 32 -0.19 6.23 -10.64
CA ILE A 32 -0.46 6.03 -12.07
C ILE A 32 -1.87 5.49 -12.30
N GLU A 33 -2.32 4.58 -11.44
CA GLU A 33 -3.60 3.90 -11.59
C GLU A 33 -4.72 4.58 -10.79
N THR A 34 -5.87 4.77 -11.44
CA THR A 34 -7.15 5.06 -10.77
C THR A 34 -7.87 3.80 -10.30
N SER A 35 -7.20 2.64 -10.37
CA SER A 35 -7.75 1.33 -10.09
C SER A 35 -7.64 0.96 -8.60
N PHE A 36 -8.38 -0.08 -8.18
CA PHE A 36 -8.31 -0.62 -6.82
C PHE A 36 -7.18 -1.64 -6.61
N THR A 37 -6.42 -1.97 -7.65
CA THR A 37 -5.32 -2.95 -7.61
C THR A 37 -4.32 -2.71 -6.48
N PRO A 38 -3.80 -1.48 -6.25
CA PRO A 38 -2.84 -1.28 -5.17
C PRO A 38 -3.46 -1.47 -3.78
N ILE A 39 -4.75 -1.15 -3.59
CA ILE A 39 -5.46 -1.42 -2.33
C ILE A 39 -5.57 -2.92 -2.11
N MET A 40 -6.04 -3.67 -3.12
CA MET A 40 -6.19 -5.13 -3.04
C MET A 40 -4.86 -5.82 -2.75
N ARG A 41 -3.77 -5.36 -3.37
CA ARG A 41 -2.42 -5.87 -3.11
C ARG A 41 -2.07 -5.73 -1.62
N ILE A 42 -2.27 -4.55 -1.04
CA ILE A 42 -1.99 -4.32 0.38
C ILE A 42 -2.93 -5.12 1.28
N GLU A 43 -4.23 -5.16 0.99
CA GLU A 43 -5.20 -5.92 1.79
C GLU A 43 -4.95 -7.44 1.74
N SER A 44 -4.32 -7.94 0.68
CA SER A 44 -3.95 -9.36 0.55
C SER A 44 -2.73 -9.77 1.37
N LEU A 45 -1.95 -8.80 1.88
CA LEU A 45 -0.80 -9.09 2.74
C LEU A 45 -1.25 -9.55 4.14
N PRO A 46 -0.48 -10.44 4.80
CA PRO A 46 -0.63 -10.68 6.23
C PRO A 46 -0.59 -9.36 7.00
N LYS A 47 -1.32 -9.26 8.11
CA LYS A 47 -1.43 -8.00 8.88
C LYS A 47 -0.07 -7.45 9.30
N GLU A 48 0.89 -8.32 9.53
CA GLU A 48 2.27 -8.02 9.91
C GLU A 48 3.04 -7.31 8.78
N GLY A 49 2.68 -7.58 7.52
CA GLY A 49 3.27 -6.95 6.34
C GLY A 49 2.62 -5.63 5.92
N HIS A 50 1.62 -5.15 6.67
CA HIS A 50 0.91 -3.92 6.30
C HIS A 50 1.81 -2.68 6.48
N PRO A 51 1.68 -1.66 5.59
CA PRO A 51 2.45 -0.42 5.67
C PRO A 51 2.17 0.38 6.96
N SER A 52 1.04 0.11 7.64
CA SER A 52 0.71 0.68 8.95
C SER A 52 1.67 0.26 10.06
N ASN A 53 2.41 -0.84 9.88
CA ASN A 53 3.37 -1.32 10.89
C ASN A 53 4.71 -0.59 10.79
N CYS A 54 4.91 0.28 9.81
CA CYS A 54 6.13 1.07 9.73
C CYS A 54 6.22 2.04 10.92
N ILE A 55 7.24 1.84 11.76
CA ILE A 55 7.51 2.69 12.93
C ILE A 55 8.42 3.90 12.62
N GLY A 56 8.76 4.11 11.36
CA GLY A 56 9.59 5.25 10.95
C GLY A 56 11.05 5.21 11.43
N CYS A 57 11.60 4.03 11.76
CA CYS A 57 12.95 3.92 12.34
C CYS A 57 14.12 4.37 11.43
N GLY A 58 13.91 4.47 10.12
CA GLY A 58 14.93 4.91 9.16
C GLY A 58 16.05 3.92 8.84
N ALA A 59 16.12 2.75 9.48
CA ALA A 59 17.15 1.74 9.23
C ALA A 59 17.21 1.29 7.75
N CYS A 60 16.05 1.18 7.11
CA CYS A 60 15.94 0.86 5.69
C CYS A 60 16.56 1.92 4.78
N SER A 61 16.39 3.21 5.08
CA SER A 61 16.95 4.31 4.29
C SER A 61 18.47 4.31 4.34
N GLN A 62 19.08 3.98 5.48
CA GLN A 62 20.53 3.88 5.64
C GLN A 62 21.15 2.77 4.78
N MET A 63 20.40 1.70 4.51
CA MET A 63 20.85 0.57 3.68
C MET A 63 20.52 0.74 2.20
N CYS A 64 19.71 1.74 1.84
CA CYS A 64 19.26 1.91 0.47
C CYS A 64 20.38 2.52 -0.41
N PRO A 65 20.92 1.80 -1.41
CA PRO A 65 22.01 2.30 -2.26
C PRO A 65 21.59 3.48 -3.15
N GLN A 66 20.28 3.68 -3.32
CA GLN A 66 19.70 4.78 -4.08
C GLN A 66 19.34 6.00 -3.23
N GLY A 67 19.59 5.95 -1.91
CA GLY A 67 19.25 7.06 -1.00
C GLY A 67 17.76 7.38 -0.89
N ILE A 68 16.88 6.38 -1.10
CA ILE A 68 15.42 6.58 -1.03
C ILE A 68 15.01 6.79 0.43
N ASP A 69 14.21 7.83 0.68
CA ASP A 69 13.51 8.01 1.96
C ASP A 69 12.33 7.04 2.08
N ILE A 70 12.63 5.80 2.48
CA ILE A 70 11.66 4.72 2.56
C ILE A 70 10.54 5.01 3.59
N PRO A 71 10.82 5.51 4.82
CA PRO A 71 9.78 5.90 5.75
C PRO A 71 8.83 6.97 5.18
N GLY A 72 9.36 7.98 4.49
CA GLY A 72 8.55 8.98 3.81
C GLY A 72 7.63 8.35 2.76
N VAL A 73 8.17 7.48 1.91
CA VAL A 73 7.38 6.77 0.88
C VAL A 73 6.28 5.89 1.49
N ILE A 74 6.56 5.19 2.61
CA ILE A 74 5.53 4.38 3.29
C ILE A 74 4.47 5.26 3.96
N SER A 75 4.85 6.42 4.51
CA SER A 75 3.90 7.39 5.06
C SER A 75 2.94 7.93 3.98
N GLU A 76 3.48 8.24 2.79
CA GLU A 76 2.68 8.59 1.62
C GLU A 76 1.70 7.47 1.26
N LEU A 77 2.18 6.22 1.18
CA LEU A 77 1.34 5.05 0.92
C LEU A 77 0.17 4.93 1.92
N ASN A 78 0.43 5.10 3.21
CA ASN A 78 -0.61 5.10 4.24
C ASN A 78 -1.63 6.22 4.02
N THR A 79 -1.18 7.40 3.59
CA THR A 79 -2.07 8.52 3.26
C THR A 79 -2.96 8.20 2.05
N HIS A 80 -2.42 7.53 1.03
CA HIS A 80 -3.21 7.07 -0.12
C HIS A 80 -4.25 6.01 0.29
N LEU A 81 -3.86 5.05 1.13
CA LEU A 81 -4.77 4.02 1.65
C LEU A 81 -5.89 4.59 2.51
N ALA A 82 -5.61 5.62 3.31
CA ALA A 82 -6.62 6.28 4.14
C ALA A 82 -7.67 7.06 3.32
N LYS A 83 -7.26 7.61 2.17
CA LYS A 83 -8.17 8.33 1.25
C LYS A 83 -8.94 7.38 0.33
N ALA A 84 -8.43 6.17 0.13
CA ALA A 84 -9.12 5.18 -0.67
C ALA A 84 -10.42 4.75 0.04
N PRO A 85 -11.54 4.67 -0.68
CA PRO A 85 -12.75 4.11 -0.10
C PRO A 85 -12.46 2.68 0.37
N LEU A 86 -12.78 2.36 1.64
CA LEU A 86 -12.61 1.01 2.16
C LEU A 86 -13.32 0.03 1.21
N TRP A 87 -12.63 -1.01 0.74
CA TRP A 87 -13.19 -1.99 -0.18
C TRP A 87 -14.50 -2.59 0.35
N ARG A 88 -14.59 -2.77 1.67
CA ARG A 88 -15.80 -3.19 2.40
C ARG A 88 -17.01 -2.28 2.15
N GLU A 89 -16.80 -0.96 2.08
CA GLU A 89 -17.85 0.02 1.79
C GLU A 89 -18.23 0.01 0.31
N ILE A 90 -17.26 -0.13 -0.60
CA ILE A 90 -17.54 -0.24 -2.04
C ILE A 90 -18.36 -1.50 -2.36
N CYS A 91 -18.01 -2.64 -1.76
CA CYS A 91 -18.77 -3.88 -1.91
C CYS A 91 -20.21 -3.71 -1.42
N ARG A 92 -20.39 -3.12 -0.23
CA ARG A 92 -21.70 -2.79 0.33
C ARG A 92 -22.51 -1.89 -0.60
N GLN A 93 -21.89 -0.85 -1.16
CA GLN A 93 -22.54 0.06 -2.11
C GLN A 93 -22.97 -0.65 -3.40
N ARG A 94 -22.12 -1.54 -3.93
CA ARG A 94 -22.44 -2.37 -5.11
C ARG A 94 -23.60 -3.32 -4.84
N GLU A 95 -23.63 -3.97 -3.69
CA GLU A 95 -24.74 -4.84 -3.28
C GLU A 95 -26.06 -4.09 -3.14
N ILE A 96 -26.05 -2.90 -2.51
CA ILE A 96 -27.22 -2.04 -2.36
C ILE A 96 -27.71 -1.56 -3.73
N ALA A 97 -26.80 -1.10 -4.60
CA ALA A 97 -27.15 -0.67 -5.96
C ALA A 97 -27.74 -1.82 -6.78
N ALA A 98 -27.15 -3.01 -6.72
CA ALA A 98 -27.68 -4.20 -7.37
C ALA A 98 -29.06 -4.60 -6.81
N ARG A 99 -29.29 -4.44 -5.50
CA ARG A 99 -30.60 -4.68 -4.89
C ARG A 99 -31.65 -3.68 -5.37
N LYS A 100 -31.33 -2.39 -5.37
CA LYS A 100 -32.22 -1.33 -5.90
C LYS A 100 -32.56 -1.55 -7.37
N MET A 101 -31.60 -1.97 -8.20
CA MET A 101 -31.84 -2.29 -9.61
C MET A 101 -32.78 -3.49 -9.80
N ARG A 102 -32.72 -4.47 -8.89
CA ARG A 102 -33.65 -5.62 -8.90
C ARG A 102 -35.05 -5.23 -8.45
N GLU A 103 -35.18 -4.34 -7.47
CA GLU A 103 -36.46 -3.85 -6.94
C GLU A 103 -37.16 -2.85 -7.90
N ALA A 104 -36.39 -2.17 -8.77
CA ALA A 104 -36.92 -1.23 -9.76
C ALA A 104 -37.38 -1.89 -11.07
N LYS A 105 -37.30 -3.23 -11.19
CA LYS A 105 -37.76 -4.02 -12.33
C LYS A 105 -39.04 -4.76 -11.98
#